data_AF-A0A1M6FI74-F1
#
_entry.id   AF-A0A1M6FI74-F1
#
_cell.length_a   1.000
_cell.length_b   1.000
_cell.length_c   1.000
_cell.angle_alpha   90.00
_cell.angle_beta   90.00
_cell.angle_gamma   90.00
#
_symmetry.space_group_name_H-M   'P 1'
#
loop_
_entity.id
_entity.type
_entity.pdbx_description
1 polymer ?
#
loop_
_entity_poly.entity_id
_entity_poly.type
_entity_poly.pdbx_seq_one_letter_code
_entity_poly.pdbx_strand_id
1 'polypeptide(L)'
;MEKIAVIGGLGTLSGGDLFFKLLKNQEVLNHQNKYHFIFEQQPYRQIESALHEEEDIKSRKFYTFSICKNFEVKEVSKILLPCFASHSFLEELQKETTISIVNIFHAITHHLTSKIEKGAKVGVLTSNFVKESFLLNKHLADYELVFPSNQAKLMDAIYGKTGIKNGNLDGLPLEFVYQACLELKEKGCKVILPCITEISLVVNQLRKRGISIIDVNEVYANYALQIGNVKSQSQPFKLGIVGGVGPSATVDFMNKVILSTPAAKDQDHIKMVVEQNPQIPDRTANLILNETDPTIALFSTCKKLEAAGSNAIAIPCNTAHAFVKEIQAHLNIPIVNMITTTAEFILKNYGKNTKVGLLATTGTVKSNVYLDVLKKYELQVVIPDEVHQNHVMESIYGDLGVKAGYTTGSCKEEIMKGVNYLLAEGAQVIILGCTELPLLFTNTKEINDKDRSVPLIDPTLILAEKVVELATLKD
;
A
#
# COMPACT_ATOMS: atom_id res chain seq x y z
N MET A 1 -11.94 -2.75 20.98
CA MET A 1 -12.73 -1.50 20.86
C MET A 1 -12.62 -1.03 19.42
N GLU A 2 -13.74 -0.80 18.75
CA GLU A 2 -13.82 -0.34 17.37
C GLU A 2 -13.87 1.18 17.33
N LYS A 3 -12.97 1.80 16.57
CA LYS A 3 -12.81 3.26 16.54
C LYS A 3 -13.28 3.79 15.19
N ILE A 4 -14.47 4.39 15.16
CA ILE A 4 -15.15 4.80 13.93
C ILE A 4 -15.11 6.32 13.82
N ALA A 5 -14.60 6.83 12.70
CA ALA A 5 -14.51 8.27 12.47
C ALA A 5 -15.48 8.74 11.38
N VAL A 6 -16.04 9.94 11.55
CA VAL A 6 -16.89 10.62 10.57
C VAL A 6 -16.21 11.92 10.13
N ILE A 7 -16.05 12.12 8.82
CA ILE A 7 -15.53 13.37 8.25
C ILE A 7 -16.69 14.36 8.08
N GLY A 8 -16.77 15.38 8.94
CA GLY A 8 -17.88 16.34 8.95
C GLY A 8 -17.71 17.53 8.00
N GLY A 9 -16.48 17.94 7.67
CA GLY A 9 -16.24 19.25 7.03
C GLY A 9 -16.74 19.42 5.60
N LEU A 10 -17.14 18.35 4.91
CA LEU A 10 -17.75 18.45 3.57
C LEU A 10 -19.27 18.63 3.59
N GLY A 11 -19.90 18.44 4.76
CA GLY A 11 -21.33 18.57 5.00
C GLY A 11 -21.57 18.63 6.51
N THR A 12 -21.46 19.82 7.10
CA THR A 12 -21.44 19.99 8.57
C THR A 12 -22.67 19.40 9.25
N LEU A 13 -23.87 19.78 8.79
CA LEU A 13 -25.12 19.31 9.39
C LEU A 13 -25.40 17.85 9.06
N SER A 14 -25.12 17.40 7.83
CA SER A 14 -25.34 16.02 7.42
C SER A 14 -24.37 15.05 8.10
N GLY A 15 -23.12 15.45 8.30
CA GLY A 15 -22.13 14.72 9.09
C GLY A 15 -22.51 14.65 10.57
N GLY A 16 -23.02 15.75 11.13
CA GLY A 16 -23.57 15.76 12.48
C GLY A 16 -24.77 14.83 12.66
N ASP A 17 -25.68 14.79 11.68
CA ASP A 17 -26.82 13.86 11.67
C ASP A 17 -26.39 12.40 11.55
N LEU A 18 -25.41 12.09 10.68
CA LEU A 18 -24.83 10.75 10.60
C LEU A 18 -24.19 10.32 11.94
N PHE A 19 -23.42 11.23 12.56
CA PHE A 19 -22.80 10.97 13.86
C PHE A 19 -23.86 10.72 14.95
N PHE A 20 -24.91 11.54 15.00
CA PHE A 20 -26.04 11.32 15.91
C PHE A 20 -26.72 9.97 15.67
N LYS A 21 -26.90 9.57 14.40
CA LYS A 21 -27.49 8.28 14.01
C LYS A 21 -26.65 7.08 14.43
N LEU A 22 -25.32 7.20 14.42
CA LEU A 22 -24.43 6.20 15.01
C LEU A 22 -24.66 6.08 16.52
N LEU A 23 -24.66 7.21 17.24
CA LEU A 23 -24.78 7.22 18.71
C LEU A 23 -26.11 6.64 19.21
N LYS A 24 -27.21 6.90 18.49
CA LYS A 24 -28.54 6.38 18.88
C LYS A 24 -28.82 4.95 18.38
N ASN A 25 -27.89 4.33 17.63
CA ASN A 25 -28.11 3.01 17.07
C ASN A 25 -28.23 1.96 18.20
N GLN A 26 -29.18 1.03 18.07
CA GLN A 26 -29.45 0.05 19.13
C GLN A 26 -28.24 -0.87 19.43
N GLU A 27 -27.47 -1.26 18.41
CA GLU A 27 -26.25 -2.06 18.59
C GLU A 27 -25.20 -1.30 19.42
N VAL A 28 -25.09 0.01 19.22
CA VAL A 28 -24.19 0.89 19.97
C VAL A 28 -24.68 1.09 21.41
N LEU A 29 -25.97 1.36 21.58
CA LEU A 29 -26.58 1.53 22.91
C LEU A 29 -26.46 0.26 23.77
N ASN A 30 -26.59 -0.91 23.16
CA ASN A 30 -26.45 -2.20 23.84
C ASN A 30 -24.98 -2.56 24.15
N HIS A 31 -24.01 -1.99 23.43
CA HIS A 31 -22.59 -2.35 23.53
C HIS A 31 -21.66 -1.13 23.59
N GLN A 32 -21.96 -0.15 24.44
CA GLN A 32 -21.24 1.15 24.46
C GLN A 32 -19.71 1.00 24.60
N ASN A 33 -19.24 0.07 25.43
CA ASN A 33 -17.80 -0.16 25.65
C ASN A 33 -17.07 -0.76 24.43
N LYS A 34 -17.80 -1.20 23.40
CA LYS A 34 -17.24 -1.73 22.16
C LYS A 34 -16.82 -0.62 21.20
N TYR A 35 -17.40 0.59 21.30
CA TYR A 35 -17.28 1.64 20.28
C TYR A 35 -16.63 2.91 20.81
N HIS A 36 -15.78 3.51 19.98
CA HIS A 36 -15.22 4.85 20.17
C HIS A 36 -15.49 5.66 18.89
N PHE A 37 -16.31 6.69 18.96
CA PHE A 37 -16.63 7.53 17.80
C PHE A 37 -15.80 8.82 17.79
N ILE A 38 -15.33 9.21 16.60
CA ILE A 38 -14.68 10.51 16.37
C ILE A 38 -15.49 11.27 15.31
N PHE A 39 -15.81 12.53 15.61
CA PHE A 39 -16.35 13.47 14.62
C PHE A 39 -15.31 14.54 14.36
N GLU A 40 -14.75 14.57 13.15
CA GLU A 40 -13.75 15.58 12.77
C GLU A 40 -14.41 16.66 11.91
N GLN A 41 -14.61 17.82 12.52
CA GLN A 41 -15.18 19.00 11.88
C GLN A 41 -14.09 20.04 11.61
N GLN A 42 -13.16 19.72 10.72
CA GLN A 42 -12.21 20.72 10.21
C GLN A 42 -12.86 21.52 9.08
N PRO A 43 -12.88 22.87 9.13
CA PRO A 43 -13.48 23.69 8.09
C PRO A 43 -12.87 23.41 6.72
N TYR A 44 -13.71 23.08 5.75
CA TYR A 44 -13.31 23.05 4.34
C TYR A 44 -13.35 24.48 3.79
N ARG A 45 -12.18 25.05 3.45
CA ARG A 45 -12.05 26.48 3.10
C ARG A 45 -12.81 26.89 1.84
N GLN A 46 -13.20 25.94 0.98
CA GLN A 46 -13.93 26.18 -0.27
C GLN A 46 -15.38 25.66 -0.19
N ILE A 47 -15.99 25.60 0.99
CA ILE A 47 -17.34 25.02 1.15
C ILE A 47 -18.46 25.76 0.41
N GLU A 48 -18.19 27.01 0.01
CA GLU A 48 -19.09 27.91 -0.74
C GLU A 48 -18.93 27.83 -2.26
N SER A 49 -17.87 27.17 -2.79
CA SER A 49 -17.75 26.97 -4.23
C SER A 49 -18.81 25.97 -4.72
N ALA A 50 -19.28 26.17 -5.95
CA ALA A 50 -20.22 25.25 -6.55
C ALA A 50 -19.52 23.91 -6.82
N LEU A 51 -20.20 22.80 -6.50
CA LEU A 51 -19.77 21.40 -6.74
C LEU A 51 -19.45 21.06 -8.22
N HIS A 52 -19.56 22.02 -9.14
CA HIS A 52 -19.40 21.89 -10.58
C HIS A 52 -18.03 22.28 -11.11
N GLU A 53 -17.22 22.97 -10.31
CA GLU A 53 -15.90 23.40 -10.74
C GLU A 53 -14.89 22.28 -10.47
N GLU A 54 -14.11 21.91 -11.50
CA GLU A 54 -13.06 20.89 -11.40
C GLU A 54 -12.07 21.18 -10.25
N GLU A 55 -11.89 22.46 -9.93
CA GLU A 55 -11.07 22.95 -8.83
C GLU A 55 -11.62 22.54 -7.44
N ASP A 56 -12.95 22.50 -7.26
CA ASP A 56 -13.57 22.06 -6.00
C ASP A 56 -13.32 20.57 -5.75
N ILE A 57 -13.46 19.72 -6.77
CA ILE A 57 -13.20 18.27 -6.61
C ILE A 57 -11.73 18.01 -6.24
N LYS A 58 -10.77 18.71 -6.85
CA LYS A 58 -9.35 18.58 -6.49
C LYS A 58 -9.10 18.97 -5.03
N SER A 59 -9.67 20.07 -4.58
CA SER A 59 -9.53 20.53 -3.20
C SER A 59 -10.19 19.58 -2.18
N ARG A 60 -11.36 19.02 -2.50
CA ARG A 60 -12.01 17.96 -1.69
C ARG A 60 -11.14 16.71 -1.56
N LYS A 61 -10.42 16.30 -2.62
CA LYS A 61 -9.48 15.17 -2.56
C LYS A 61 -8.39 15.43 -1.52
N PHE A 62 -7.71 16.57 -1.60
CA PHE A 62 -6.63 16.91 -0.66
C PHE A 62 -7.12 17.06 0.78
N TYR A 63 -8.27 17.70 0.98
CA TYR A 63 -8.91 17.81 2.29
C TYR A 63 -9.18 16.41 2.87
N THR A 64 -9.91 15.57 2.13
CA THR A 64 -10.31 14.24 2.60
C THR A 64 -9.09 13.37 2.90
N PHE A 65 -8.09 13.38 2.01
CA PHE A 65 -6.83 12.65 2.21
C PHE A 65 -6.12 13.08 3.50
N SER A 66 -6.00 14.39 3.73
CA SER A 66 -5.33 14.94 4.92
C SER A 66 -6.03 14.51 6.22
N ILE A 67 -7.37 14.52 6.23
CA ILE A 67 -8.15 14.04 7.38
C ILE A 67 -7.98 12.53 7.59
N CYS A 68 -8.01 11.73 6.51
CA CYS A 68 -7.76 10.30 6.59
C CYS A 68 -6.38 10.00 7.20
N LYS A 69 -5.33 10.74 6.81
CA LYS A 69 -3.98 10.58 7.41
C LYS A 69 -3.92 10.93 8.89
N ASN A 70 -4.65 11.95 9.33
CA ASN A 70 -4.76 12.26 10.76
C ASN A 70 -5.45 11.14 11.55
N PHE A 71 -6.39 10.42 10.92
CA PHE A 71 -7.04 9.26 11.53
C PHE A 71 -6.15 8.02 11.61
N GLU A 72 -5.18 7.84 10.69
CA GLU A 72 -4.19 6.74 10.76
C GLU A 72 -3.38 6.83 12.06
N VAL A 73 -2.93 8.04 12.43
CA VAL A 73 -2.22 8.31 13.70
C VAL A 73 -3.09 8.02 14.92
N LYS A 74 -4.42 8.14 14.78
CA LYS A 74 -5.38 7.88 15.87
C LYS A 74 -5.83 6.41 15.92
N GLU A 75 -5.25 5.51 15.11
CA GLU A 75 -5.64 4.08 15.06
C GLU A 75 -7.14 3.88 14.83
N VAL A 76 -7.74 4.72 13.97
CA VAL A 76 -9.14 4.57 13.56
C VAL A 76 -9.29 3.29 12.72
N SER A 77 -10.32 2.49 13.01
CA SER A 77 -10.55 1.24 12.29
C SER A 77 -11.31 1.43 10.97
N LYS A 78 -12.20 2.44 10.90
CA LYS A 78 -12.96 2.77 9.70
C LYS A 78 -13.40 4.23 9.66
N ILE A 79 -13.51 4.78 8.45
CA ILE A 79 -13.90 6.17 8.18
C ILE A 79 -15.22 6.19 7.43
N LEU A 80 -16.14 7.05 7.87
CA LEU A 80 -17.37 7.40 7.17
C LEU A 80 -17.23 8.77 6.52
N LEU A 81 -17.61 8.82 5.25
CA LEU A 81 -17.51 9.99 4.39
C LEU A 81 -18.92 10.38 3.89
N PRO A 82 -19.66 11.21 4.64
CA PRO A 82 -21.05 11.60 4.35
C PRO A 82 -21.13 12.65 3.23
N CYS A 83 -20.57 12.33 2.05
CA CYS A 83 -20.64 13.19 0.88
C CYS A 83 -20.56 12.32 -0.38
N PHE A 84 -21.68 12.16 -1.11
CA PHE A 84 -21.74 11.33 -2.32
C PHE A 84 -20.71 11.72 -3.38
N ALA A 85 -20.44 13.01 -3.56
CA ALA A 85 -19.45 13.50 -4.51
C ALA A 85 -18.04 12.97 -4.20
N SER A 86 -17.69 12.83 -2.92
CA SER A 86 -16.39 12.30 -2.52
C SER A 86 -16.19 10.82 -2.82
N HIS A 87 -17.28 10.09 -3.10
CA HIS A 87 -17.16 8.69 -3.52
C HIS A 87 -16.73 8.57 -4.99
N SER A 88 -16.69 9.66 -5.77
CA SER A 88 -16.11 9.68 -7.13
C SER A 88 -14.61 9.39 -7.15
N PHE A 89 -13.92 9.64 -6.04
CA PHE A 89 -12.47 9.44 -5.88
C PHE A 89 -12.13 8.53 -4.69
N LEU A 90 -13.10 7.73 -4.21
CA LEU A 90 -12.89 6.82 -3.09
C LEU A 90 -11.79 5.80 -3.36
N GLU A 91 -11.74 5.27 -4.58
CA GLU A 91 -10.71 4.30 -4.99
C GLU A 91 -9.30 4.92 -4.99
N GLU A 92 -9.18 6.20 -5.36
CA GLU A 92 -7.91 6.94 -5.28
C GLU A 92 -7.47 7.12 -3.83
N LEU A 93 -8.39 7.52 -2.94
CA LEU A 93 -8.10 7.66 -1.52
C LEU A 93 -7.73 6.32 -0.90
N GLN A 94 -8.51 5.28 -1.14
CA GLN A 94 -8.31 3.97 -0.55
C GLN A 94 -6.93 3.41 -0.93
N LYS A 95 -6.41 3.66 -2.14
CA LYS A 95 -5.05 3.26 -2.57
C LYS A 95 -3.90 3.96 -1.85
N GLU A 96 -4.18 5.02 -1.10
CA GLU A 96 -3.16 5.79 -0.38
C GLU A 96 -3.46 5.89 1.13
N THR A 97 -4.52 5.26 1.63
CA THR A 97 -4.90 5.22 3.05
C THR A 97 -5.00 3.80 3.58
N THR A 98 -4.41 3.52 4.73
CA THR A 98 -4.44 2.18 5.36
C THR A 98 -5.78 1.86 6.02
N ILE A 99 -6.54 2.89 6.40
CA ILE A 99 -7.86 2.74 7.02
C ILE A 99 -8.92 2.45 5.95
N SER A 100 -9.87 1.57 6.27
CA SER A 100 -11.03 1.33 5.41
C SER A 100 -11.98 2.53 5.39
N ILE A 101 -12.27 3.06 4.21
CA ILE A 101 -13.29 4.09 4.02
C ILE A 101 -14.57 3.40 3.54
N VAL A 102 -15.64 3.49 4.32
CA VAL A 102 -16.89 2.76 4.03
C VAL A 102 -17.59 3.41 2.83
N ASN A 103 -17.83 2.65 1.77
CA ASN A 103 -18.54 3.15 0.60
C ASN A 103 -20.05 3.28 0.87
N ILE A 104 -20.59 4.50 0.75
CA ILE A 104 -22.01 4.79 1.00
C ILE A 104 -22.92 4.10 -0.04
N PHE A 105 -22.45 3.94 -1.27
CA PHE A 105 -23.19 3.23 -2.30
C PHE A 105 -23.33 1.75 -1.99
N HIS A 106 -22.32 1.11 -1.38
CA HIS A 106 -22.46 -0.28 -0.91
C HIS A 106 -23.52 -0.41 0.19
N ALA A 107 -23.59 0.56 1.11
CA ALA A 107 -24.66 0.58 2.12
C ALA A 107 -26.05 0.70 1.48
N ILE A 108 -26.18 1.57 0.49
CA ILE A 108 -27.44 1.81 -0.22
C ILE A 108 -27.85 0.58 -1.04
N THR A 109 -26.95 -0.02 -1.81
CA THR A 109 -27.27 -1.21 -2.61
C THR A 109 -27.64 -2.38 -1.73
N HIS A 110 -26.89 -2.60 -0.64
CA HIS A 110 -27.22 -3.60 0.37
C HIS A 110 -28.63 -3.38 0.95
N HIS A 111 -29.00 -2.13 1.24
CA HIS A 111 -30.34 -1.82 1.72
C HIS A 111 -31.43 -2.04 0.66
N LEU A 112 -31.23 -1.54 -0.56
CA LEU A 112 -32.22 -1.60 -1.62
C LEU A 112 -32.54 -3.03 -2.06
N THR A 113 -31.52 -3.89 -2.17
CA THR A 113 -31.72 -5.30 -2.58
C THR A 113 -32.64 -6.08 -1.64
N SER A 114 -32.75 -5.65 -0.37
CA SER A 114 -33.68 -6.23 0.61
C SER A 114 -35.10 -5.66 0.57
N LYS A 115 -35.33 -4.56 -0.16
CA LYS A 115 -36.58 -3.78 -0.09
C LYS A 115 -37.36 -3.66 -1.39
N ILE A 116 -36.68 -3.67 -2.53
CA ILE A 116 -37.31 -3.53 -3.84
C ILE A 116 -36.68 -4.49 -4.83
N GLU A 117 -37.48 -4.94 -5.79
CA GLU A 117 -37.02 -5.83 -6.85
C GLU A 117 -36.11 -5.13 -7.87
N LYS A 118 -35.24 -5.91 -8.53
CA LYS A 118 -34.46 -5.42 -9.67
C LYS A 118 -35.39 -4.93 -10.79
N GLY A 119 -35.00 -3.85 -11.46
CA GLY A 119 -35.79 -3.17 -12.50
C GLY A 119 -36.84 -2.20 -11.96
N ALA A 120 -37.05 -2.13 -10.64
CA ALA A 120 -37.98 -1.16 -10.07
C ALA A 120 -37.51 0.29 -10.30
N LYS A 121 -38.49 1.21 -10.45
CA LYS A 121 -38.25 2.65 -10.55
C LYS A 121 -37.85 3.23 -9.20
N VAL A 122 -36.67 3.85 -9.14
CA VAL A 122 -36.14 4.55 -7.97
C VAL A 122 -36.05 6.04 -8.29
N GLY A 123 -36.76 6.85 -7.50
CA GLY A 123 -36.73 8.30 -7.63
C GLY A 123 -35.49 8.87 -6.94
N VAL A 124 -34.59 9.51 -7.68
CA VAL A 124 -33.29 9.95 -7.16
C VAL A 124 -33.27 11.47 -6.98
N LEU A 125 -33.04 11.92 -5.75
CA LEU A 125 -32.78 13.33 -5.42
C LEU A 125 -31.28 13.52 -5.25
N THR A 126 -30.61 14.11 -6.23
CA THR A 126 -29.14 14.15 -6.29
C THR A 126 -28.64 15.53 -6.67
N SER A 127 -27.37 15.84 -6.36
CA SER A 127 -26.70 16.98 -6.98
C SER A 127 -26.50 16.73 -8.47
N ASN A 128 -26.38 17.81 -9.24
CA ASN A 128 -26.02 17.76 -10.66
C ASN A 128 -24.70 16.98 -10.88
N PHE A 129 -23.69 17.18 -10.02
CA PHE A 129 -22.40 16.50 -10.14
C PHE A 129 -22.56 14.98 -10.04
N VAL A 130 -23.28 14.50 -9.02
CA VAL A 130 -23.49 13.06 -8.83
C VAL A 130 -24.40 12.49 -9.94
N LYS A 131 -25.37 13.28 -10.44
CA LYS A 131 -26.23 12.91 -11.57
C LYS A 131 -25.46 12.68 -12.87
N GLU A 132 -24.52 13.58 -13.17
CA GLU A 132 -23.69 13.56 -14.39
C GLU A 132 -22.51 12.59 -14.27
N SER A 133 -22.12 12.23 -13.05
CA SER A 133 -21.08 11.24 -12.80
C SER A 133 -21.51 9.80 -13.12
N PHE A 134 -20.53 8.92 -13.33
CA PHE A 134 -20.76 7.47 -13.48
C PHE A 134 -21.17 6.76 -12.18
N LEU A 135 -21.22 7.44 -11.03
CA LEU A 135 -21.43 6.82 -9.72
C LEU A 135 -22.76 6.08 -9.61
N LEU A 136 -23.86 6.76 -9.97
CA LEU A 136 -25.20 6.18 -9.86
C LEU A 136 -25.34 4.98 -10.79
N ASN A 137 -24.89 5.10 -12.04
CA ASN A 137 -24.95 4.00 -13.01
C ASN A 137 -24.05 2.83 -12.59
N LYS A 138 -22.87 3.08 -12.03
CA LYS A 138 -21.95 2.04 -11.56
C LYS A 138 -22.55 1.21 -10.42
N HIS A 139 -23.22 1.87 -9.47
CA HIS A 139 -23.66 1.20 -8.24
C HIS A 139 -25.14 0.80 -8.25
N LEU A 140 -25.99 1.44 -9.04
CA LEU A 140 -27.45 1.22 -9.07
C LEU A 140 -27.95 0.72 -10.43
N ALA A 141 -27.08 0.06 -11.22
CA ALA A 141 -27.42 -0.50 -12.54
C ALA A 141 -28.63 -1.45 -12.54
N ASP A 142 -28.94 -2.06 -11.39
CA ASP A 142 -30.07 -2.96 -11.21
C ASP A 142 -31.44 -2.24 -11.16
N TYR A 143 -31.50 -0.91 -11.21
CA TYR A 143 -32.74 -0.14 -11.03
C TYR A 143 -32.96 0.92 -12.13
N GLU A 144 -34.21 1.24 -12.44
CA GLU A 144 -34.56 2.36 -13.33
C GLU A 144 -34.52 3.66 -12.53
N LEU A 145 -33.52 4.52 -12.78
CA LEU A 145 -33.34 5.77 -12.06
C LEU A 145 -34.17 6.90 -12.69
N VAL A 146 -35.03 7.53 -11.89
CA VAL A 146 -35.88 8.64 -12.32
C VAL A 146 -35.51 9.90 -11.55
N PHE A 147 -35.37 11.03 -12.25
CA PHE A 147 -34.95 12.31 -11.67
C PHE A 147 -36.08 13.34 -11.70
N PRO A 148 -36.07 14.33 -10.78
CA PRO A 148 -37.01 15.44 -10.83
C PRO A 148 -36.76 16.29 -12.07
N SER A 149 -37.83 16.85 -12.63
CA SER A 149 -37.77 17.71 -13.81
C SER A 149 -37.06 19.04 -13.51
N ASN A 150 -37.35 19.64 -12.36
CA ASN A 150 -36.77 20.93 -11.95
C ASN A 150 -35.58 20.74 -11.01
N GLN A 151 -34.46 20.35 -11.60
CA GLN A 151 -33.21 20.10 -10.91
C GLN A 151 -32.64 21.38 -10.24
N ALA A 152 -32.76 22.55 -10.89
CA ALA A 152 -32.29 23.82 -10.33
C ALA A 152 -32.99 24.18 -9.02
N LYS A 153 -34.32 23.94 -8.94
CA LYS A 153 -35.10 24.19 -7.73
C LYS A 153 -34.74 23.24 -6.59
N LEU A 154 -34.42 21.99 -6.89
CA LEU A 154 -33.87 21.06 -5.88
C LEU A 154 -32.52 21.58 -5.37
N MET A 155 -31.63 22.02 -6.25
CA MET A 155 -30.32 22.56 -5.85
C MET A 155 -30.45 23.80 -4.96
N ASP A 156 -31.35 24.73 -5.29
CA ASP A 156 -31.63 25.91 -4.46
C ASP A 156 -32.22 25.55 -3.09
N ALA A 157 -33.13 24.57 -3.04
CA ALA A 157 -33.70 24.08 -1.79
C ALA A 157 -32.64 23.49 -0.83
N ILE A 158 -31.57 22.89 -1.36
CA ILE A 158 -30.50 22.33 -0.53
C ILE A 158 -29.41 23.36 -0.24
N TYR A 159 -28.84 23.96 -1.28
CA TYR A 159 -27.60 24.73 -1.24
C TYR A 159 -27.82 26.26 -1.31
N GLY A 160 -29.03 26.73 -1.60
CA GLY A 160 -29.36 28.15 -1.61
C GLY A 160 -29.18 28.82 -0.25
N LYS A 161 -29.18 30.15 -0.21
CA LYS A 161 -28.94 30.93 1.02
C LYS A 161 -29.86 30.53 2.18
N THR A 162 -31.11 30.24 1.87
CA THR A 162 -32.12 29.76 2.82
C THR A 162 -32.35 28.27 2.74
N GLY A 163 -31.43 27.49 2.16
CA GLY A 163 -31.57 26.05 1.94
C GLY A 163 -31.31 25.19 3.18
N ILE A 164 -31.57 23.89 3.04
CA ILE A 164 -31.42 22.88 4.10
C ILE A 164 -29.99 22.80 4.64
N LYS A 165 -28.97 22.94 3.78
CA LYS A 165 -27.55 22.90 4.18
C LYS A 165 -27.21 24.00 5.21
N ASN A 166 -27.95 25.11 5.19
CA ASN A 166 -27.77 26.25 6.09
C ASN A 166 -28.67 26.17 7.34
N GLY A 167 -29.29 25.01 7.60
CA GLY A 167 -30.09 24.77 8.81
C GLY A 167 -31.58 25.13 8.68
N ASN A 168 -32.05 25.51 7.49
CA ASN A 168 -33.47 25.77 7.23
C ASN A 168 -34.18 24.44 6.91
N LEU A 169 -34.64 23.75 7.95
CA LEU A 169 -35.18 22.37 7.86
C LEU A 169 -36.70 22.31 7.63
N ASP A 170 -37.34 23.46 7.46
CA ASP A 170 -38.77 23.65 7.25
C ASP A 170 -39.04 24.70 6.16
N GLY A 171 -40.29 25.13 6.02
CA GLY A 171 -40.68 26.17 5.07
C GLY A 171 -40.43 25.81 3.60
N LEU A 172 -40.06 26.81 2.79
CA LEU A 172 -39.89 26.66 1.33
C LEU A 172 -38.89 25.57 0.91
N PRO A 173 -37.68 25.45 1.52
CA PRO A 173 -36.75 24.36 1.21
C PRO A 173 -37.38 22.98 1.33
N LEU A 174 -38.07 22.72 2.45
CA LEU A 174 -38.77 21.46 2.68
C LEU A 174 -39.89 21.25 1.66
N GLU A 175 -40.68 22.29 1.38
CA GLU A 175 -41.75 22.20 0.38
C GLU A 175 -41.20 21.88 -1.02
N PHE A 176 -40.07 22.45 -1.42
CA PHE A 176 -39.48 22.18 -2.73
C PHE A 176 -38.95 20.75 -2.84
N VAL A 177 -38.32 20.22 -1.79
CA VAL A 177 -37.93 18.80 -1.73
C VAL A 177 -39.17 17.90 -1.76
N TYR A 178 -40.23 18.26 -1.03
CA TYR A 178 -41.48 17.52 -1.02
C TYR A 178 -42.16 17.48 -2.40
N GLN A 179 -42.22 18.61 -3.12
CA GLN A 179 -42.76 18.66 -4.48
C GLN A 179 -41.96 17.77 -5.44
N ALA A 180 -40.63 17.77 -5.35
CA ALA A 180 -39.80 16.86 -6.13
C ALA A 180 -40.11 15.37 -5.80
N CYS A 181 -40.36 15.04 -4.53
CA CYS A 181 -40.77 13.70 -4.13
C CYS A 181 -42.14 13.30 -4.69
N LEU A 182 -43.10 14.23 -4.70
CA LEU A 182 -44.44 14.00 -5.27
C LEU A 182 -44.36 13.72 -6.78
N GLU A 183 -43.62 14.54 -7.51
CA GLU A 183 -43.38 14.33 -8.95
C GLU A 183 -42.81 12.93 -9.22
N LEU A 184 -41.80 12.52 -8.46
CA LEU A 184 -41.18 11.19 -8.61
C LEU A 184 -42.16 10.06 -8.27
N LYS A 185 -42.99 10.25 -7.25
CA LYS A 185 -44.06 9.31 -6.89
C LYS A 185 -45.09 9.18 -8.00
N GLU A 186 -45.52 10.29 -8.60
CA GLU A 186 -46.43 10.32 -9.76
C GLU A 186 -45.84 9.64 -10.99
N LYS A 187 -44.51 9.71 -11.19
CA LYS A 187 -43.78 8.95 -12.22
C LYS A 187 -43.64 7.45 -11.93
N GLY A 188 -44.25 6.95 -10.85
CA GLY A 188 -44.28 5.53 -10.51
C GLY A 188 -43.05 5.03 -9.74
N CYS A 189 -42.26 5.91 -9.14
CA CYS A 189 -41.12 5.49 -8.32
C CYS A 189 -41.62 4.80 -7.04
N LYS A 190 -41.10 3.58 -6.76
CA LYS A 190 -41.47 2.82 -5.56
C LYS A 190 -40.88 3.40 -4.27
N VAL A 191 -39.70 4.00 -4.39
CA VAL A 191 -38.97 4.61 -3.29
C VAL A 191 -38.20 5.81 -3.78
N ILE A 192 -38.04 6.80 -2.90
CA ILE A 192 -37.19 7.97 -3.11
C ILE A 192 -35.85 7.72 -2.41
N LEU A 193 -34.77 7.84 -3.17
CA LEU A 193 -33.39 7.74 -2.72
C LEU A 193 -32.73 9.14 -2.75
N PRO A 194 -32.45 9.75 -1.60
CA PRO A 194 -31.68 10.98 -1.56
C PRO A 194 -30.17 10.69 -1.69
N CYS A 195 -29.57 11.10 -2.81
CA CYS A 195 -28.12 11.16 -3.02
C CYS A 195 -27.53 12.53 -2.66
N ILE A 196 -28.21 13.24 -1.75
CA ILE A 196 -27.76 14.45 -1.06
C ILE A 196 -27.98 14.17 0.42
N THR A 197 -26.89 14.12 1.19
CA THR A 197 -26.94 13.67 2.60
C THR A 197 -27.76 14.58 3.50
N GLU A 198 -27.82 15.88 3.18
CA GLU A 198 -28.56 16.92 3.89
C GLU A 198 -30.07 16.65 3.90
N ILE A 199 -30.61 15.95 2.90
CA ILE A 199 -32.04 15.58 2.87
C ILE A 199 -32.39 14.66 4.05
N SER A 200 -31.41 13.89 4.59
CA SER A 200 -31.61 13.04 5.77
C SER A 200 -32.07 13.83 7.02
N LEU A 201 -31.76 15.13 7.09
CA LEU A 201 -32.19 16.03 8.16
C LEU A 201 -33.72 16.25 8.17
N VAL A 202 -34.38 16.05 7.02
CA VAL A 202 -35.82 16.32 6.83
C VAL A 202 -36.63 15.08 6.44
N VAL A 203 -36.02 13.90 6.43
CA VAL A 203 -36.67 12.63 6.03
C VAL A 203 -37.91 12.33 6.88
N ASN A 204 -37.89 12.63 8.18
CA ASN A 204 -39.03 12.36 9.06
C ASN A 204 -40.25 13.22 8.71
N GLN A 205 -40.04 14.47 8.35
CA GLN A 205 -41.09 15.40 7.91
C GLN A 205 -41.71 14.90 6.59
N LEU A 206 -40.88 14.44 5.64
CA LEU A 206 -41.33 13.88 4.37
C LEU A 206 -42.11 12.57 4.57
N ARG A 207 -41.64 11.66 5.44
CA ARG A 207 -42.33 10.40 5.77
C ARG A 207 -43.70 10.64 6.41
N LYS A 208 -43.80 11.60 7.35
CA LYS A 208 -45.09 12.00 7.96
C LYS A 208 -46.10 12.49 6.93
N ARG A 209 -45.64 12.98 5.78
CA ARG A 209 -46.47 13.41 4.63
C ARG A 209 -46.67 12.31 3.58
N GLY A 210 -46.37 11.05 3.90
CA GLY A 210 -46.65 9.92 3.03
C GLY A 210 -45.64 9.70 1.89
N ILE A 211 -44.44 10.26 1.99
CA ILE A 211 -43.34 9.97 1.06
C ILE A 211 -42.57 8.72 1.53
N SER A 212 -42.45 7.73 0.66
CA SER A 212 -41.57 6.57 0.84
C SER A 212 -40.12 6.99 0.50
N ILE A 213 -39.41 7.56 1.47
CA ILE A 213 -38.03 8.04 1.31
C ILE A 213 -37.05 7.30 2.23
N ILE A 214 -35.89 6.96 1.69
CA ILE A 214 -34.78 6.33 2.41
C ILE A 214 -34.04 7.37 3.24
N ASP A 215 -33.74 7.02 4.49
CA ASP A 215 -32.81 7.79 5.31
C ASP A 215 -31.40 7.25 5.07
N VAL A 216 -30.64 7.91 4.18
CA VAL A 216 -29.34 7.40 3.75
C VAL A 216 -28.28 7.46 4.86
N ASN A 217 -28.35 8.46 5.73
CA ASN A 217 -27.45 8.51 6.89
C ASN A 217 -27.74 7.38 7.88
N GLU A 218 -29.01 7.02 8.08
CA GLU A 218 -29.39 5.89 8.95
C GLU A 218 -28.96 4.55 8.32
N VAL A 219 -29.20 4.37 7.03
CA VAL A 219 -28.71 3.20 6.27
C VAL A 219 -27.19 3.08 6.36
N TYR A 220 -26.47 4.19 6.18
CA TYR A 220 -25.01 4.20 6.19
C TYR A 220 -24.44 3.90 7.58
N ALA A 221 -25.01 4.48 8.65
CA ALA A 221 -24.65 4.17 10.03
C ALA A 221 -24.86 2.67 10.35
N ASN A 222 -26.02 2.12 9.99
CA ASN A 222 -26.34 0.72 10.21
C ASN A 222 -25.34 -0.20 9.49
N TYR A 223 -25.08 0.07 8.21
CA TYR A 223 -24.15 -0.72 7.41
C TYR A 223 -22.73 -0.67 7.98
N ALA A 224 -22.25 0.51 8.38
CA ALA A 224 -20.92 0.68 8.95
C ALA A 224 -20.68 -0.14 10.23
N LEU A 225 -21.74 -0.32 11.05
CA LEU A 225 -21.71 -1.11 12.28
C LEU A 225 -21.84 -2.61 12.03
N GLN A 226 -22.47 -3.01 10.92
CA GLN A 226 -22.68 -4.42 10.55
C GLN A 226 -21.47 -5.03 9.85
N ILE A 227 -20.81 -4.27 8.98
CA ILE A 227 -19.57 -4.74 8.35
C ILE A 227 -18.48 -4.80 9.42
N GLY A 228 -17.74 -5.91 9.48
CA GLY A 228 -16.59 -6.02 10.38
C GLY A 228 -15.51 -4.98 10.06
N ASN A 229 -14.32 -5.16 10.64
CA ASN A 229 -13.14 -4.47 10.10
C ASN A 229 -12.85 -5.08 8.72
N VAL A 230 -13.45 -4.49 7.69
CA VAL A 230 -13.14 -4.84 6.30
C VAL A 230 -11.68 -4.49 6.12
N LYS A 231 -10.82 -5.47 5.89
CA LYS A 231 -9.45 -5.20 5.45
C LYS A 231 -9.58 -4.25 4.25
N SER A 232 -8.91 -3.09 4.32
CA SER A 232 -8.76 -2.19 3.17
C SER A 232 -8.53 -3.05 1.92
N GLN A 233 -9.15 -2.70 0.79
CA GLN A 233 -8.74 -3.25 -0.51
C GLN A 233 -7.21 -3.27 -0.56
N SER A 234 -6.63 -4.37 -1.06
CA SER A 234 -5.19 -4.61 -1.03
C SER A 234 -4.48 -3.38 -1.58
N GLN A 235 -3.78 -2.66 -0.71
CA GLN A 235 -2.87 -1.61 -1.12
C GLN A 235 -1.95 -2.18 -2.20
N PRO A 236 -1.54 -1.39 -3.21
CA PRO A 236 -0.48 -1.83 -4.11
C PRO A 236 0.71 -2.33 -3.28
N PHE A 237 1.24 -3.50 -3.63
CA PHE A 237 2.40 -4.06 -2.94
C PHE A 237 3.53 -3.04 -2.90
N LYS A 238 4.07 -2.81 -1.72
CA LYS A 238 5.16 -1.88 -1.46
C LYS A 238 6.39 -2.61 -0.93
N LEU A 239 7.49 -2.50 -1.64
CA LEU A 239 8.80 -2.99 -1.20
C LEU A 239 9.52 -1.93 -0.36
N GLY A 240 9.96 -2.31 0.84
CA GLY A 240 10.93 -1.54 1.62
C GLY A 240 12.35 -2.01 1.33
N ILE A 241 13.30 -1.09 1.11
CA ILE A 241 14.70 -1.42 0.84
C ILE A 241 15.59 -0.79 1.93
N VAL A 242 16.31 -1.64 2.67
CA VAL A 242 17.39 -1.23 3.59
C VAL A 242 18.62 -0.92 2.74
N GLY A 243 18.77 0.34 2.36
CA GLY A 243 19.84 0.80 1.47
C GLY A 243 21.09 1.29 2.21
N GLY A 244 22.09 1.69 1.43
CA GLY A 244 23.31 2.33 1.93
C GLY A 244 24.42 1.38 2.39
N VAL A 245 24.25 0.05 2.23
CA VAL A 245 25.17 -0.96 2.74
C VAL A 245 25.80 -1.87 1.66
N GLY A 246 26.19 -1.40 0.47
CA GLY A 246 26.54 -0.03 0.12
C GLY A 246 25.56 0.73 -0.79
N PRO A 247 25.81 2.03 -1.04
CA PRO A 247 24.92 2.87 -1.84
C PRO A 247 24.71 2.37 -3.28
N SER A 248 25.80 2.03 -3.98
CA SER A 248 25.77 1.56 -5.37
C SER A 248 25.03 0.23 -5.52
N ALA A 249 25.25 -0.70 -4.60
CA ALA A 249 24.53 -1.98 -4.55
C ALA A 249 23.02 -1.79 -4.36
N THR A 250 22.60 -0.74 -3.64
CA THR A 250 21.17 -0.44 -3.49
C THR A 250 20.56 0.03 -4.80
N VAL A 251 21.23 0.92 -5.54
CA VAL A 251 20.76 1.40 -6.85
C VAL A 251 20.73 0.26 -7.87
N ASP A 252 21.75 -0.59 -7.89
CA ASP A 252 21.80 -1.78 -8.73
C ASP A 252 20.63 -2.74 -8.43
N PHE A 253 20.34 -2.98 -7.14
CA PHE A 253 19.18 -3.78 -6.74
C PHE A 253 17.85 -3.17 -7.22
N MET A 254 17.65 -1.86 -7.07
CA MET A 254 16.45 -1.17 -7.57
C MET A 254 16.31 -1.35 -9.09
N ASN A 255 17.41 -1.18 -9.84
CA ASN A 255 17.41 -1.39 -11.28
C ASN A 255 17.04 -2.83 -11.66
N LYS A 256 17.56 -3.82 -10.92
CA LYS A 256 17.20 -5.24 -11.12
C LYS A 256 15.73 -5.52 -10.84
N VAL A 257 15.13 -4.91 -9.81
CA VAL A 257 13.69 -5.02 -9.54
C VAL A 257 12.90 -4.44 -10.72
N ILE A 258 13.28 -3.27 -11.23
CA ILE A 258 12.64 -2.61 -12.37
C ILE A 258 12.70 -3.51 -13.62
N LEU A 259 13.90 -3.98 -13.98
CA LEU A 259 14.11 -4.83 -15.15
C LEU A 259 13.44 -6.21 -15.04
N SER A 260 13.30 -6.73 -13.83
CA SER A 260 12.63 -8.02 -13.58
C SER A 260 11.11 -7.89 -13.50
N THR A 261 10.57 -6.68 -13.39
CA THR A 261 9.12 -6.45 -13.29
C THR A 261 8.48 -6.47 -14.67
N PRO A 262 7.50 -7.36 -14.94
CA PRO A 262 6.77 -7.33 -16.20
C PRO A 262 5.81 -6.14 -16.25
N ALA A 263 6.25 -5.03 -16.83
CA ALA A 263 5.50 -3.78 -16.90
C ALA A 263 5.31 -3.30 -18.34
N ALA A 264 4.10 -2.86 -18.69
CA ALA A 264 3.79 -2.23 -19.99
C ALA A 264 3.73 -0.70 -19.90
N LYS A 265 3.56 -0.17 -18.68
CA LYS A 265 3.53 1.25 -18.35
C LYS A 265 4.04 1.45 -16.92
N ASP A 266 4.35 2.69 -16.57
CA ASP A 266 4.90 3.06 -15.26
C ASP A 266 4.08 2.51 -14.08
N GLN A 267 2.74 2.52 -14.18
CA GLN A 267 1.84 2.09 -13.10
C GLN A 267 1.83 0.57 -12.86
N ASP A 268 2.45 -0.21 -13.75
CA ASP A 268 2.59 -1.66 -13.58
C ASP A 268 3.85 -2.00 -12.74
N HIS A 269 4.74 -1.03 -12.49
CA HIS A 269 5.92 -1.24 -11.65
C HIS A 269 5.59 -1.30 -10.15
N ILE A 270 6.48 -1.96 -9.41
CA ILE A 270 6.37 -2.13 -7.96
C ILE A 270 6.63 -0.80 -7.23
N LYS A 271 5.74 -0.44 -6.29
CA LYS A 271 5.95 0.72 -5.39
C LYS A 271 7.14 0.41 -4.48
N MET A 272 8.15 1.26 -4.47
CA MET A 272 9.36 1.08 -3.64
C MET A 272 9.54 2.26 -2.69
N VAL A 273 9.99 1.97 -1.46
CA VAL A 273 10.50 2.96 -0.50
C VAL A 273 11.90 2.54 -0.06
N VAL A 274 12.83 3.48 -0.09
CA VAL A 274 14.25 3.21 0.16
C VAL A 274 14.72 4.11 1.28
N GLU A 275 15.25 3.50 2.34
CA GLU A 275 16.04 4.21 3.35
C GLU A 275 17.52 3.99 3.00
N GLN A 276 18.07 4.91 2.21
CA GLN A 276 19.48 4.89 1.82
C GLN A 276 20.31 5.43 2.99
N ASN A 277 20.82 4.53 3.84
CA ASN A 277 21.54 4.91 5.07
C ASN A 277 22.99 4.41 5.09
N PRO A 278 23.95 5.15 4.50
CA PRO A 278 25.36 4.80 4.53
C PRO A 278 26.01 4.94 5.91
N GLN A 279 25.32 5.53 6.89
CA GLN A 279 25.81 5.67 8.26
C GLN A 279 25.62 4.39 9.09
N ILE A 280 25.04 3.32 8.52
CA ILE A 280 25.04 2.00 9.16
C ILE A 280 26.50 1.54 9.29
N PRO A 281 26.99 1.24 10.51
CA PRO A 281 28.35 0.77 10.77
C PRO A 281 28.79 -0.38 9.86
N ASP A 282 30.09 -0.52 9.62
CA ASP A 282 30.61 -1.59 8.76
C ASP A 282 30.36 -2.96 9.41
N ARG A 283 29.70 -3.84 8.63
CA ARG A 283 29.32 -5.17 9.11
C ARG A 283 30.53 -6.08 9.27
N THR A 284 31.51 -5.98 8.38
CA THR A 284 32.71 -6.81 8.41
C THR A 284 33.60 -6.42 9.59
N ALA A 285 33.77 -5.12 9.83
CA ALA A 285 34.54 -4.59 10.94
C ALA A 285 33.93 -4.98 12.30
N ASN A 286 32.61 -4.93 12.45
CA ASN A 286 31.95 -5.45 13.65
C ASN A 286 32.20 -6.97 13.83
N LEU A 287 31.96 -7.78 12.79
CA LEU A 287 32.05 -9.24 12.88
C LEU A 287 33.47 -9.78 13.11
N ILE A 288 34.50 -9.03 12.73
CA ILE A 288 35.91 -9.48 12.79
C ILE A 288 36.74 -8.69 13.79
N LEU A 289 36.52 -7.38 13.88
CA LEU A 289 37.35 -6.45 14.65
C LEU A 289 36.66 -5.97 15.94
N ASN A 290 35.43 -6.43 16.22
CA ASN A 290 34.60 -5.98 17.34
C ASN A 290 34.39 -4.44 17.34
N GLU A 291 34.34 -3.82 16.16
CA GLU A 291 33.93 -2.43 16.01
C GLU A 291 32.43 -2.24 16.24
N THR A 292 31.94 -1.00 16.09
CA THR A 292 30.56 -0.60 16.33
C THR A 292 29.52 -1.55 15.72
N ASP A 293 28.60 -2.03 16.55
CA ASP A 293 27.52 -2.93 16.16
C ASP A 293 26.48 -2.25 15.24
N PRO A 294 26.22 -2.78 14.02
CA PRO A 294 25.26 -2.21 13.09
C PRO A 294 23.79 -2.54 13.42
N THR A 295 23.51 -3.42 14.37
CA THR A 295 22.18 -4.00 14.62
C THR A 295 21.11 -2.94 14.87
N ILE A 296 21.38 -1.96 15.72
CA ILE A 296 20.41 -0.89 16.02
C ILE A 296 20.15 -0.01 14.79
N ALA A 297 21.17 0.29 13.99
CA ALA A 297 21.02 1.09 12.78
C ALA A 297 20.22 0.34 11.69
N LEU A 298 20.45 -0.97 11.54
CA LEU A 298 19.68 -1.84 10.66
C LEU A 298 18.23 -1.97 11.14
N PHE A 299 18.01 -2.22 12.42
CA PHE A 299 16.68 -2.34 13.01
C PHE A 299 15.87 -1.04 12.87
N SER A 300 16.47 0.11 13.19
CA SER A 300 15.85 1.43 13.03
C SER A 300 15.42 1.66 11.58
N THR A 301 16.30 1.32 10.63
CA THR A 301 15.99 1.39 9.19
C THR A 301 14.80 0.49 8.83
N CYS A 302 14.77 -0.75 9.32
CA CYS A 302 13.64 -1.66 9.08
C CYS A 302 12.32 -1.11 9.67
N LYS A 303 12.33 -0.54 10.88
CA LYS A 303 11.14 0.06 11.49
C LYS A 303 10.63 1.28 10.73
N LYS A 304 11.50 2.10 10.16
CA LYS A 304 11.08 3.20 9.26
C LYS A 304 10.36 2.69 8.03
N LEU A 305 10.88 1.63 7.40
CA LEU A 305 10.28 1.02 6.20
C LEU A 305 8.95 0.33 6.52
N GLU A 306 8.84 -0.32 7.68
CA GLU A 306 7.59 -0.87 8.20
C GLU A 306 6.55 0.24 8.45
N ALA A 307 6.95 1.32 9.13
CA ALA A 307 6.08 2.48 9.38
C ALA A 307 5.66 3.20 8.08
N ALA A 308 6.49 3.13 7.02
CA ALA A 308 6.15 3.60 5.69
C ALA A 308 5.13 2.70 4.96
N GLY A 309 4.66 1.62 5.59
CA GLY A 309 3.65 0.71 5.06
C GLY A 309 4.20 -0.22 3.98
N SER A 310 5.44 -0.69 4.12
CA SER A 310 6.00 -1.74 3.25
C SER A 310 5.36 -3.09 3.56
N ASN A 311 5.16 -3.94 2.55
CA ASN A 311 4.65 -5.29 2.71
C ASN A 311 5.76 -6.31 2.98
N ALA A 312 6.97 -6.04 2.48
CA ALA A 312 8.17 -6.82 2.72
C ALA A 312 9.41 -5.92 2.68
N ILE A 313 10.51 -6.39 3.28
CA ILE A 313 11.80 -5.70 3.28
C ILE A 313 12.84 -6.51 2.50
N ALA A 314 13.63 -5.84 1.68
CA ALA A 314 14.83 -6.40 1.05
C ALA A 314 16.09 -5.68 1.56
N ILE A 315 17.17 -6.43 1.73
CA ILE A 315 18.47 -5.91 2.16
C ILE A 315 19.52 -6.34 1.11
N PRO A 316 19.90 -5.48 0.15
CA PRO A 316 20.90 -5.80 -0.87
C PRO A 316 22.34 -5.77 -0.31
N CYS A 317 22.60 -6.54 0.76
CA CYS A 317 23.91 -6.70 1.39
C CYS A 317 24.03 -8.09 2.01
N ASN A 318 25.02 -8.87 1.56
CA ASN A 318 25.24 -10.24 2.06
C ASN A 318 25.62 -10.24 3.54
N THR A 319 26.62 -9.45 3.92
CA THR A 319 27.12 -9.40 5.30
C THR A 319 26.06 -8.96 6.31
N ALA A 320 25.11 -8.09 5.90
CA ALA A 320 24.03 -7.64 6.78
C ALA A 320 23.06 -8.77 7.19
N HIS A 321 23.03 -9.88 6.44
CA HIS A 321 22.17 -11.02 6.77
C HIS A 321 22.61 -11.78 8.02
N ALA A 322 23.84 -11.57 8.52
CA ALA A 322 24.27 -12.10 9.81
C ALA A 322 23.39 -11.59 10.97
N PHE A 323 22.77 -10.42 10.83
CA PHE A 323 21.97 -9.75 11.85
C PHE A 323 20.44 -9.93 11.65
N VAL A 324 20.02 -10.49 10.50
CA VAL A 324 18.60 -10.53 10.09
C VAL A 324 17.74 -11.38 11.02
N LYS A 325 18.28 -12.49 11.55
CA LYS A 325 17.51 -13.40 12.43
C LYS A 325 16.97 -12.68 13.66
N GLU A 326 17.80 -11.85 14.29
CA GLU A 326 17.44 -11.10 15.49
C GLU A 326 16.47 -9.97 15.14
N ILE A 327 16.76 -9.21 14.08
CA ILE A 327 15.91 -8.11 13.62
C ILE A 327 14.50 -8.58 13.23
N GLN A 328 14.38 -9.68 12.48
CA GLN A 328 13.11 -10.21 11.99
C GLN A 328 12.12 -10.53 13.12
N ALA A 329 12.60 -10.95 14.29
CA ALA A 329 11.76 -11.28 15.45
C ALA A 329 10.99 -10.05 16.00
N HIS A 330 11.39 -8.84 15.63
CA HIS A 330 10.81 -7.57 16.09
C HIS A 330 10.04 -6.80 15.00
N LEU A 331 9.77 -7.42 13.85
CA LEU A 331 9.04 -6.85 12.72
C LEU A 331 7.72 -7.60 12.49
N ASN A 332 6.69 -6.88 12.04
CA ASN A 332 5.40 -7.44 11.64
C ASN A 332 5.35 -7.79 10.15
N ILE A 333 6.38 -7.42 9.39
CA ILE A 333 6.53 -7.70 7.96
C ILE A 333 7.79 -8.54 7.71
N PRO A 334 7.79 -9.42 6.69
CA PRO A 334 8.94 -10.28 6.41
C PRO A 334 10.10 -9.52 5.76
N ILE A 335 11.31 -9.91 6.12
CA ILE A 335 12.54 -9.64 5.36
C ILE A 335 12.75 -10.79 4.39
N VAL A 336 12.85 -10.49 3.09
CA VAL A 336 13.21 -11.46 2.06
C VAL A 336 14.70 -11.77 2.20
N ASN A 337 15.01 -12.97 2.71
CA ASN A 337 16.38 -13.37 3.00
C ASN A 337 17.14 -13.76 1.73
N MET A 338 18.04 -12.88 1.28
CA MET A 338 18.81 -13.03 0.04
C MET A 338 19.62 -14.32 -0.02
N ILE A 339 20.20 -14.72 1.11
CA ILE A 339 21.06 -15.91 1.23
C ILE A 339 20.24 -17.18 1.02
N THR A 340 19.07 -17.23 1.67
CA THR A 340 18.13 -18.35 1.58
C THR A 340 17.59 -18.49 0.17
N THR A 341 17.13 -17.39 -0.44
CA THR A 341 16.65 -17.40 -1.84
C THR A 341 17.74 -17.82 -2.81
N THR A 342 19.00 -17.41 -2.58
CA THR A 342 20.14 -17.83 -3.43
C THR A 342 20.40 -19.34 -3.31
N ALA A 343 20.35 -19.90 -2.10
CA ALA A 343 20.50 -21.33 -1.89
C ALA A 343 19.36 -22.13 -2.56
N GLU A 344 18.13 -21.67 -2.44
CA GLU A 344 16.95 -22.26 -3.11
C GLU A 344 17.08 -22.23 -4.63
N PHE A 345 17.53 -21.10 -5.18
CA PHE A 345 17.81 -20.97 -6.61
C PHE A 345 18.85 -22.00 -7.07
N ILE A 346 19.97 -22.13 -6.36
CA ILE A 346 21.03 -23.06 -6.74
C ILE A 346 20.53 -24.51 -6.65
N LEU A 347 19.88 -24.87 -5.55
CA LEU A 347 19.33 -26.21 -5.37
C LEU A 347 18.34 -26.56 -6.49
N LYS A 348 17.44 -25.63 -6.83
CA LYS A 348 16.43 -25.83 -7.88
C LYS A 348 17.04 -26.04 -9.26
N ASN A 349 18.09 -25.29 -9.61
CA ASN A 349 18.63 -25.27 -10.97
C ASN A 349 19.81 -26.23 -11.19
N TYR A 350 20.58 -26.54 -10.14
CA TYR A 350 21.81 -27.34 -10.25
C TYR A 350 21.78 -28.62 -9.41
N GLY A 351 20.82 -28.76 -8.49
CA GLY A 351 20.61 -29.96 -7.70
C GLY A 351 21.44 -30.04 -6.42
N LYS A 352 21.19 -31.10 -5.64
CA LYS A 352 21.89 -31.39 -4.38
C LYS A 352 23.36 -31.73 -4.64
N ASN A 353 24.21 -31.51 -3.63
CA ASN A 353 25.66 -31.73 -3.66
C ASN A 353 26.43 -30.88 -4.69
N THR A 354 25.79 -29.87 -5.30
CA THR A 354 26.48 -28.91 -6.16
C THR A 354 27.61 -28.25 -5.38
N LYS A 355 28.81 -28.22 -5.96
CA LYS A 355 30.00 -27.54 -5.41
C LYS A 355 29.94 -26.05 -5.75
N VAL A 356 29.61 -25.24 -4.76
CA VAL A 356 29.39 -23.79 -4.85
C VAL A 356 30.64 -23.05 -4.40
N GLY A 357 31.29 -22.34 -5.32
CA GLY A 357 32.33 -21.37 -4.98
C GLY A 357 31.72 -20.10 -4.41
N LEU A 358 32.28 -19.55 -3.33
CA LEU A 358 31.78 -18.33 -2.70
C LEU A 358 32.84 -17.22 -2.74
N LEU A 359 32.58 -16.15 -3.51
CA LEU A 359 33.36 -14.92 -3.48
C LEU A 359 32.65 -13.90 -2.60
N ALA A 360 33.11 -13.71 -1.37
CA ALA A 360 32.46 -12.81 -0.42
C ALA A 360 33.47 -12.07 0.44
N THR A 361 33.01 -11.06 1.19
CA THR A 361 33.88 -10.39 2.16
C THR A 361 34.32 -11.37 3.24
N THR A 362 35.47 -11.12 3.86
CA THR A 362 35.95 -11.94 4.98
C THR A 362 34.92 -11.99 6.12
N GLY A 363 34.15 -10.92 6.34
CA GLY A 363 33.08 -10.89 7.35
C GLY A 363 31.94 -11.85 7.01
N THR A 364 31.58 -11.95 5.73
CA THR A 364 30.57 -12.90 5.24
C THR A 364 31.03 -14.34 5.41
N VAL A 365 32.31 -14.62 5.09
CA VAL A 365 32.88 -15.97 5.26
C VAL A 365 32.97 -16.34 6.74
N LYS A 366 33.57 -15.48 7.57
CA LYS A 366 33.80 -15.76 9.01
C LYS A 366 32.52 -15.81 9.85
N SER A 367 31.47 -15.10 9.46
CA SER A 367 30.16 -15.19 10.13
C SER A 367 29.38 -16.47 9.82
N ASN A 368 29.85 -17.29 8.86
CA ASN A 368 29.17 -18.49 8.37
C ASN A 368 27.77 -18.25 7.79
N VAL A 369 27.35 -17.00 7.53
CA VAL A 369 25.98 -16.68 7.10
C VAL A 369 25.57 -17.43 5.83
N TYR A 370 26.49 -17.61 4.86
CA TYR A 370 26.27 -18.45 3.69
C TYR A 370 26.48 -19.94 3.99
N LEU A 371 27.52 -20.29 4.74
CA LEU A 371 27.92 -21.68 4.96
C LEU A 371 26.81 -22.47 5.67
N ASP A 372 26.21 -21.89 6.71
CA ASP A 372 25.13 -22.51 7.47
C ASP A 372 23.89 -22.74 6.61
N VAL A 373 23.54 -21.76 5.77
CA VAL A 373 22.38 -21.85 4.86
C VAL A 373 22.65 -22.87 3.76
N LEU A 374 23.74 -22.74 3.01
CA LEU A 374 24.05 -23.64 1.89
C LEU A 374 24.15 -25.10 2.35
N LYS A 375 24.74 -25.36 3.51
CA LYS A 375 24.78 -26.70 4.12
C LYS A 375 23.39 -27.26 4.43
N LYS A 376 22.47 -26.42 4.93
CA LYS A 376 21.07 -26.82 5.18
C LYS A 376 20.34 -27.25 3.90
N TYR A 377 20.72 -26.69 2.76
CA TYR A 377 20.20 -27.06 1.43
C TYR A 377 21.01 -28.17 0.74
N GLU A 378 21.88 -28.88 1.46
CA GLU A 378 22.71 -29.98 0.94
C GLU A 378 23.64 -29.55 -0.21
N LEU A 379 24.12 -28.31 -0.18
CA LEU A 379 25.11 -27.77 -1.11
C LEU A 379 26.52 -27.83 -0.49
N GLN A 380 27.54 -28.06 -1.31
CA GLN A 380 28.94 -28.08 -0.86
C GLN A 380 29.57 -26.72 -1.12
N VAL A 381 30.20 -26.11 -0.13
CA VAL A 381 30.78 -24.76 -0.28
C VAL A 381 32.30 -24.84 -0.39
N VAL A 382 32.87 -24.11 -1.36
CA VAL A 382 34.29 -23.86 -1.50
C VAL A 382 34.52 -22.36 -1.34
N ILE A 383 35.49 -22.00 -0.50
CA ILE A 383 35.90 -20.61 -0.28
C ILE A 383 37.35 -20.44 -0.73
N PRO A 384 37.77 -19.22 -1.12
CA PRO A 384 39.18 -18.92 -1.33
C PRO A 384 40.03 -19.23 -0.08
N ASP A 385 41.28 -19.65 -0.28
CA ASP A 385 42.27 -19.67 0.81
C ASP A 385 42.62 -18.25 1.26
N GLU A 386 43.49 -18.11 2.26
CA GLU A 386 43.85 -16.80 2.83
C GLU A 386 44.43 -15.83 1.79
N VAL A 387 45.30 -16.31 0.89
CA VAL A 387 45.94 -15.48 -0.14
C VAL A 387 44.90 -14.99 -1.14
N HIS A 388 44.05 -15.89 -1.63
CA HIS A 388 43.02 -15.54 -2.60
C HIS A 388 41.88 -14.74 -1.98
N GLN A 389 41.57 -14.95 -0.70
CA GLN A 389 40.60 -14.14 0.05
C GLN A 389 41.09 -12.69 0.19
N ASN A 390 42.40 -12.45 0.34
CA ASN A 390 42.96 -11.10 0.33
C ASN A 390 42.78 -10.42 -1.04
N HIS A 391 42.96 -11.16 -2.14
CA HIS A 391 42.65 -10.62 -3.48
C HIS A 391 41.17 -10.28 -3.65
N VAL A 392 40.26 -11.10 -3.11
CA VAL A 392 38.82 -10.78 -3.09
C VAL A 392 38.55 -9.50 -2.28
N MET A 393 39.17 -9.35 -1.10
CA MET A 393 39.01 -8.16 -0.27
C MET A 393 39.59 -6.90 -0.94
N GLU A 394 40.75 -6.99 -1.58
CA GLU A 394 41.37 -5.88 -2.32
C GLU A 394 40.48 -5.44 -3.49
N SER A 395 39.92 -6.39 -4.24
CA SER A 395 38.94 -6.09 -5.29
C SER A 395 37.73 -5.31 -4.78
N ILE A 396 37.27 -5.61 -3.56
CA ILE A 396 36.07 -5.01 -2.97
C ILE A 396 36.37 -3.65 -2.31
N TYR A 397 37.37 -3.61 -1.42
CA TYR A 397 37.64 -2.51 -0.49
C TYR A 397 38.95 -1.76 -0.75
N GLY A 398 39.83 -2.27 -1.61
CA GLY A 398 41.10 -1.62 -1.93
C GLY A 398 40.92 -0.21 -2.48
N ASP A 399 42.01 0.56 -2.54
CA ASP A 399 41.98 1.96 -3.02
C ASP A 399 41.41 2.07 -4.44
N LEU A 400 41.65 1.04 -5.26
CA LEU A 400 41.10 0.89 -6.62
C LEU A 400 39.99 -0.18 -6.69
N GLY A 401 39.34 -0.46 -5.56
CA GLY A 401 38.29 -1.45 -5.39
C GLY A 401 36.91 -0.97 -5.85
N VAL A 402 35.97 -1.91 -5.97
CA VAL A 402 34.63 -1.62 -6.48
C VAL A 402 33.80 -0.71 -5.57
N LYS A 403 34.01 -0.74 -4.25
CA LYS A 403 33.37 0.21 -3.33
C LYS A 403 33.85 1.64 -3.50
N ALA A 404 35.07 1.84 -4.00
CA ALA A 404 35.61 3.16 -4.33
C ALA A 404 35.14 3.67 -5.72
N GLY A 405 34.32 2.89 -6.43
CA GLY A 405 33.71 3.27 -7.71
C GLY A 405 34.41 2.71 -8.96
N TYR A 406 35.46 1.90 -8.79
CA TYR A 406 36.16 1.27 -9.90
C TYR A 406 35.45 -0.01 -10.35
N THR A 407 35.26 -0.19 -11.65
CA THR A 407 34.60 -1.40 -12.20
C THR A 407 35.46 -2.16 -13.21
N THR A 408 36.65 -1.64 -13.50
CA THR A 408 37.62 -2.17 -14.45
C THR A 408 39.04 -2.02 -13.89
N GLY A 409 40.02 -2.65 -14.55
CA GLY A 409 41.42 -2.60 -14.13
C GLY A 409 41.69 -3.48 -12.91
N SER A 410 42.45 -2.95 -11.94
CA SER A 410 42.99 -3.73 -10.82
C SER A 410 41.92 -4.50 -10.04
N CYS A 411 40.78 -3.89 -9.68
CA CYS A 411 39.71 -4.62 -8.99
C CYS A 411 39.22 -5.85 -9.77
N LYS A 412 39.15 -5.77 -11.10
CA LYS A 412 38.75 -6.89 -11.97
C LYS A 412 39.84 -7.96 -12.04
N GLU A 413 41.10 -7.56 -12.12
CA GLU A 413 42.23 -8.50 -12.12
C GLU A 413 42.33 -9.27 -10.80
N GLU A 414 42.17 -8.57 -9.67
CA GLU A 414 42.22 -9.16 -8.34
C GLU A 414 41.08 -10.17 -8.11
N ILE A 415 39.83 -9.85 -8.49
CA ILE A 415 38.72 -10.80 -8.32
C ILE A 415 38.91 -12.05 -9.19
N MET A 416 39.52 -11.93 -10.37
CA MET A 416 39.75 -13.07 -11.26
C MET A 416 40.74 -14.08 -10.67
N LYS A 417 41.67 -13.66 -9.79
CA LYS A 417 42.53 -14.59 -9.04
C LYS A 417 41.68 -15.49 -8.12
N GLY A 418 40.72 -14.91 -7.42
CA GLY A 418 39.76 -15.66 -6.59
C GLY A 418 38.86 -16.58 -7.42
N VAL A 419 38.36 -16.12 -8.57
CA VAL A 419 37.59 -16.94 -9.52
C VAL A 419 38.40 -18.15 -9.97
N ASN A 420 39.62 -17.95 -10.45
CA ASN A 420 40.48 -19.02 -10.96
C ASN A 420 40.81 -20.07 -9.90
N TYR A 421 41.02 -19.63 -8.65
CA TYR A 421 41.18 -20.54 -7.52
C TYR A 421 39.95 -21.41 -7.30
N LEU A 422 38.76 -20.82 -7.24
CA LEU A 422 37.51 -21.58 -7.05
C LEU A 422 37.25 -22.57 -8.19
N LEU A 423 37.61 -22.20 -9.42
CA LEU A 423 37.55 -23.11 -10.57
C LEU A 423 38.50 -24.29 -10.40
N ALA A 424 39.75 -24.05 -10.02
CA ALA A 424 40.73 -25.10 -9.74
C ALA A 424 40.27 -26.06 -8.62
N GLU A 425 39.60 -25.52 -7.61
CA GLU A 425 38.97 -26.30 -6.53
C GLU A 425 37.66 -26.99 -6.95
N GLY A 426 37.27 -26.91 -8.21
CA GLY A 426 36.15 -27.67 -8.78
C GLY A 426 34.78 -27.05 -8.54
N ALA A 427 34.68 -25.74 -8.28
CA ALA A 427 33.40 -25.05 -8.24
C ALA A 427 32.60 -25.31 -9.53
N GLN A 428 31.32 -25.65 -9.39
CA GLN A 428 30.36 -25.87 -10.47
C GLN A 428 29.49 -24.64 -10.71
N VAL A 429 29.33 -23.79 -9.69
CA VAL A 429 28.75 -22.45 -9.76
C VAL A 429 29.54 -21.54 -8.81
N ILE A 430 29.58 -20.23 -9.09
CA ILE A 430 30.26 -19.25 -8.22
C ILE A 430 29.26 -18.18 -7.78
N ILE A 431 29.04 -18.05 -6.47
CA ILE A 431 28.24 -16.97 -5.88
C ILE A 431 29.08 -15.69 -5.80
N LEU A 432 28.54 -14.60 -6.36
CA LEU A 432 29.01 -13.23 -6.16
C LEU A 432 28.49 -12.69 -4.81
N GLY A 433 29.04 -13.23 -3.72
CA GLY A 433 28.61 -13.04 -2.33
C GLY A 433 28.94 -11.69 -1.70
N CYS A 434 29.23 -10.67 -2.50
CA CYS A 434 29.26 -9.25 -2.12
C CYS A 434 28.51 -8.48 -3.21
N THR A 435 27.54 -7.65 -2.83
CA THR A 435 26.58 -7.07 -3.79
C THR A 435 27.20 -6.03 -4.72
N GLU A 436 28.46 -5.64 -4.48
CA GLU A 436 29.28 -4.88 -5.42
C GLU A 436 29.97 -5.74 -6.51
N LEU A 437 30.19 -7.04 -6.29
CA LEU A 437 30.86 -7.90 -7.28
C LEU A 437 30.11 -8.03 -8.61
N PRO A 438 28.76 -8.14 -8.67
CA PRO A 438 28.03 -8.14 -9.94
C PRO A 438 28.35 -6.96 -10.85
N LEU A 439 28.75 -5.80 -10.28
CA LEU A 439 29.15 -4.62 -11.06
C LEU A 439 30.42 -4.86 -11.88
N LEU A 440 31.26 -5.84 -11.49
CA LEU A 440 32.45 -6.24 -12.24
C LEU A 440 32.11 -7.23 -13.39
N PHE A 441 30.92 -7.84 -13.39
CA PHE A 441 30.53 -8.92 -14.31
C PHE A 441 29.26 -8.58 -15.10
N THR A 442 28.98 -7.30 -15.37
CA THR A 442 27.73 -6.83 -16.02
C THR A 442 27.36 -7.55 -17.32
N ASN A 443 28.35 -7.97 -18.10
CA ASN A 443 28.17 -8.70 -19.37
C ASN A 443 28.64 -10.16 -19.32
N THR A 444 28.83 -10.72 -18.12
CA THR A 444 29.39 -12.06 -17.93
C THR A 444 28.50 -12.86 -16.99
N LYS A 445 27.78 -13.84 -17.53
CA LYS A 445 26.90 -14.73 -16.75
C LYS A 445 27.59 -16.02 -16.32
N GLU A 446 28.68 -16.37 -16.98
CA GLU A 446 29.41 -17.61 -16.78
C GLU A 446 30.88 -17.42 -17.13
N ILE A 447 31.74 -18.23 -16.51
CA ILE A 447 33.18 -18.28 -16.78
C ILE A 447 33.50 -19.61 -17.46
N ASN A 448 34.16 -19.53 -18.60
CA ASN A 448 34.66 -20.71 -19.29
C ASN A 448 35.91 -21.23 -18.56
N ASP A 449 35.88 -22.49 -18.15
CA ASP A 449 37.00 -23.22 -17.58
C ASP A 449 37.21 -24.51 -18.37
N LYS A 450 38.19 -24.51 -19.28
CA LYS A 450 38.45 -25.62 -20.20
C LYS A 450 37.17 -25.97 -21.00
N ASP A 451 36.65 -27.18 -20.82
CA ASP A 451 35.48 -27.70 -21.53
C ASP A 451 34.16 -27.52 -20.76
N ARG A 452 34.16 -26.78 -19.65
CA ARG A 452 32.96 -26.49 -18.85
C ARG A 452 32.69 -24.99 -18.74
N SER A 453 31.40 -24.66 -18.69
CA SER A 453 30.93 -23.32 -18.38
C SER A 453 30.45 -23.29 -16.93
N VAL A 454 30.98 -22.37 -16.12
CA VAL A 454 30.68 -22.24 -14.69
C VAL A 454 29.85 -20.96 -14.47
N PRO A 455 28.56 -21.09 -14.13
CA PRO A 455 27.68 -19.94 -13.91
C PRO A 455 28.12 -19.05 -12.75
N LEU A 456 28.03 -17.74 -12.97
CA LEU A 456 28.12 -16.72 -11.93
C LEU A 456 26.71 -16.44 -11.40
N ILE A 457 26.53 -16.66 -10.11
CA ILE A 457 25.26 -16.48 -9.41
C ILE A 457 25.27 -15.12 -8.75
N ASP A 458 24.34 -14.26 -9.13
CA ASP A 458 24.14 -12.92 -8.58
C ASP A 458 23.00 -12.94 -7.54
N PRO A 459 23.31 -12.90 -6.23
CA PRO A 459 22.30 -12.87 -5.17
C PRO A 459 21.37 -11.67 -5.25
N THR A 460 21.85 -10.52 -5.76
CA THR A 460 21.06 -9.30 -5.88
C THR A 460 19.96 -9.47 -6.93
N LEU A 461 20.28 -10.11 -8.06
CA LEU A 461 19.28 -10.42 -9.10
C LEU A 461 18.24 -11.40 -8.59
N ILE A 462 18.67 -12.48 -7.94
CA ILE A 462 17.77 -13.48 -7.36
C ILE A 462 16.84 -12.88 -6.31
N LEU A 463 17.37 -11.98 -5.46
CA LEU A 463 16.55 -11.24 -4.50
C LEU A 463 15.49 -10.37 -5.21
N ALA A 464 15.87 -9.70 -6.30
CA ALA A 464 14.96 -8.84 -7.07
C ALA A 464 13.84 -9.66 -7.72
N GLU A 465 14.18 -10.78 -8.37
CA GLU A 465 13.21 -11.71 -8.95
C GLU A 465 12.26 -12.26 -7.89
N LYS A 466 12.77 -12.62 -6.69
CA LYS A 466 11.93 -13.09 -5.59
C LYS A 466 10.96 -12.03 -5.07
N VAL A 467 11.40 -10.78 -5.02
CA VAL A 467 10.52 -9.66 -4.67
C VAL A 467 9.43 -9.47 -5.73
N VAL A 468 9.76 -9.57 -7.01
CA VAL A 468 8.75 -9.50 -8.09
C VAL A 468 7.76 -10.66 -8.00
N GLU A 469 8.24 -11.88 -7.72
CA GLU A 469 7.38 -13.03 -7.45
C GLU A 469 6.41 -12.73 -6.29
N LEU A 470 6.93 -12.25 -5.15
CA LEU A 470 6.10 -11.88 -3.99
C LEU A 470 5.06 -10.79 -4.30
N ALA A 471 5.42 -9.80 -5.11
CA ALA A 471 4.53 -8.71 -5.50
C ALA A 471 3.42 -9.14 -6.48
N THR A 472 3.63 -10.24 -7.21
CA THR A 472 2.71 -10.74 -8.25
C THR A 472 1.86 -11.92 -7.82
N LEU A 473 2.18 -12.55 -6.68
CA LEU A 473 1.31 -13.51 -6.02
C LEU A 473 -0.01 -12.80 -5.64
N LYS A 474 -1.12 -13.24 -6.26
CA LYS A 474 -2.45 -12.80 -5.87
C LYS A 474 -2.81 -13.52 -4.56
N ASP A 475 -3.19 -12.75 -3.54
CA ASP A 475 -3.83 -13.25 -2.31
C ASP A 475 -5.07 -14.12 -2.62
#